data_AF-A0A0X2NM90-F1
#
_entry.id   AF-A0A0X2NM90-F1
#
_cell.length_a   1.000
_cell.length_b   1.000
_cell.length_c   1.000
_cell.angle_alpha   90.00
_cell.angle_beta   90.00
_cell.angle_gamma   90.00
#
_symmetry.space_group_name_H-M   'P 1'
#
loop_
_entity.id
_entity.type
_entity.pdbx_description
1 polymer ?
#
loop_
_entity_poly.entity_id
_entity_poly.type
_entity_poly.pdbx_seq_one_letter_code
_entity_poly.pdbx_strand_id
1 'polypeptide(L)'
;MPESPDPADGRAALLGFTAMEFRRVARMNKHQLWSICVAWCRDRTAAAAVLSRGLTLAWSSVEGHPAHFLSGDSPVSRRLTETVYRCVLDAASDSLAADRARAGAAPGTADEDAHSALSAKEISLYIMVNYSLLPRSASCDLLDIPGDGDEILDRVTQVLLRDASRSR
;
A
#
# COMPACT_ATOMS: atom_id res chain seq x y z
N MET A 1 -15.68 -27.37 -39.93
CA MET A 1 -16.10 -27.23 -38.52
C MET A 1 -15.03 -26.39 -37.85
N PRO A 2 -15.30 -25.14 -37.44
CA PRO A 2 -14.32 -24.39 -36.65
C PRO A 2 -14.22 -25.07 -35.28
N GLU A 3 -13.00 -25.45 -34.88
CA GLU A 3 -12.73 -25.95 -33.53
C GLU A 3 -13.15 -24.88 -32.52
N SER A 4 -13.96 -25.28 -31.54
CA SER A 4 -14.24 -24.43 -30.38
C SER A 4 -12.91 -24.12 -29.69
N PRO A 5 -12.60 -22.84 -29.41
CA PRO A 5 -11.33 -22.46 -28.80
C PRO A 5 -11.15 -23.19 -27.47
N ASP A 6 -9.94 -23.72 -27.25
CA ASP A 6 -9.60 -24.45 -26.02
C ASP A 6 -9.76 -23.51 -24.81
N PRO A 7 -10.51 -23.88 -23.77
CA PRO A 7 -10.62 -23.08 -22.55
C PRO A 7 -9.26 -22.75 -21.92
N ALA A 8 -8.22 -23.55 -22.18
CA ALA A 8 -6.85 -23.26 -21.77
C ALA A 8 -6.26 -22.00 -22.45
N ASP A 9 -6.57 -21.78 -23.72
CA ASP A 9 -6.11 -20.62 -24.49
C ASP A 9 -6.74 -19.32 -23.96
N GLY A 10 -8.02 -19.39 -23.59
CA GLY A 10 -8.74 -18.27 -22.98
C GLY A 10 -8.12 -17.82 -21.66
N ARG A 11 -7.76 -18.76 -20.78
CA ARG A 11 -7.11 -18.45 -19.49
C ARG A 11 -5.70 -17.89 -19.69
N ALA A 12 -4.91 -18.46 -20.59
CA ALA A 12 -3.56 -17.99 -20.88
C ALA A 12 -3.56 -16.57 -21.44
N ALA A 13 -4.47 -16.26 -22.37
CA ALA A 13 -4.64 -14.91 -22.91
C ALA A 13 -5.05 -13.90 -21.83
N LEU A 14 -5.98 -14.29 -20.95
CA LEU A 14 -6.44 -13.48 -19.83
C LEU A 14 -5.29 -13.10 -18.89
N LEU A 15 -4.48 -14.10 -18.52
CA LEU A 15 -3.33 -13.90 -17.64
C LEU A 15 -2.28 -13.03 -18.31
N GLY A 16 -2.04 -13.23 -19.61
CA GLY A 16 -1.12 -12.41 -20.41
C GLY A 16 -1.52 -10.93 -20.43
N PHE A 17 -2.80 -10.64 -20.67
CA PHE A 17 -3.33 -9.27 -20.61
C PHE A 17 -3.19 -8.68 -19.20
N THR A 18 -3.62 -9.43 -18.18
CA THR A 18 -3.56 -8.98 -16.78
C THR A 18 -2.13 -8.71 -16.32
N ALA A 19 -1.18 -9.56 -16.70
CA ALA A 19 0.25 -9.38 -16.43
C ALA A 19 0.82 -8.13 -17.12
N MET A 20 0.36 -7.82 -18.32
CA MET A 20 0.76 -6.60 -19.03
C MET A 20 0.26 -5.37 -18.29
N GLU A 21 -1.03 -5.33 -17.95
CA GLU A 21 -1.65 -4.19 -17.25
C GLU A 21 -1.07 -4.02 -15.84
N PHE A 22 -0.82 -5.10 -15.10
CA PHE A 22 -0.15 -5.05 -13.80
C PHE A 22 1.23 -4.39 -13.91
N ARG A 23 2.05 -4.84 -14.88
CA ARG A 23 3.38 -4.24 -15.13
C ARG A 23 3.29 -2.79 -15.58
N ARG A 24 2.25 -2.41 -16.31
CA ARG A 24 2.00 -1.02 -16.71
C ARG A 24 1.68 -0.17 -15.47
N VAL A 25 0.73 -0.58 -14.64
CA VAL A 25 0.34 0.10 -13.40
C VAL A 25 1.52 0.25 -12.44
N ALA A 26 2.28 -0.84 -12.19
CA ALA A 26 3.44 -0.80 -11.31
C ALA A 26 4.52 0.16 -11.81
N ARG A 27 4.77 0.22 -13.12
CA ARG A 27 5.72 1.17 -13.71
C ARG A 27 5.24 2.61 -13.62
N MET A 28 3.97 2.88 -13.93
CA MET A 28 3.40 4.23 -13.88
C MET A 28 3.39 4.82 -12.46
N ASN A 29 3.24 3.96 -11.45
CA ASN A 29 3.21 4.38 -10.04
C ASN A 29 4.55 4.18 -9.31
N LYS A 30 5.63 3.79 -10.00
CA LYS A 30 6.90 3.39 -9.38
C LYS A 30 7.43 4.43 -8.39
N HIS A 31 7.41 5.70 -8.78
CA HIS A 31 7.96 6.78 -7.96
C HIS A 31 7.10 7.03 -6.70
N GLN A 32 5.78 6.98 -6.84
CA GLN A 32 4.82 7.16 -5.75
C GLN A 32 4.91 6.01 -4.75
N LEU A 33 4.90 4.77 -5.24
CA LEU A 33 5.06 3.57 -4.41
C LEU A 33 6.40 3.59 -3.67
N TRP A 34 7.47 4.03 -4.34
CA TRP A 34 8.76 4.23 -3.68
C TRP A 34 8.70 5.29 -2.58
N SER A 35 8.10 6.45 -2.83
CA SER A 35 7.94 7.51 -1.82
C SER A 35 7.16 7.03 -0.61
N ILE A 36 6.09 6.26 -0.83
CA ILE A 36 5.30 5.64 0.24
C ILE A 36 6.17 4.70 1.08
N CYS A 37 6.92 3.79 0.45
CA CYS A 37 7.78 2.87 1.17
C CYS A 37 8.87 3.61 1.96
N VAL A 38 9.46 4.66 1.40
CA VAL A 38 10.47 5.48 2.10
C VAL A 38 9.86 6.27 3.26
N ALA A 39 8.62 6.74 3.13
CA ALA A 39 7.94 7.43 4.23
C ALA A 39 7.62 6.48 5.40
N TRP A 40 7.46 5.18 5.13
CA TRP A 40 7.20 4.14 6.13
C TRP A 40 8.46 3.57 6.77
N CYS A 41 9.50 3.37 5.98
CA CYS A 41 10.65 2.59 6.40
C CYS A 41 11.77 3.47 6.95
N ARG A 42 12.44 2.96 7.99
CA ARG A 42 13.61 3.62 8.62
C ARG A 42 14.78 3.86 7.65
N ASP A 43 14.91 3.02 6.62
CA ASP A 43 16.01 3.04 5.68
C ASP A 43 15.58 2.57 4.29
N ARG A 44 16.41 2.89 3.27
CA ARG A 44 16.11 2.58 1.87
C ARG A 44 16.15 1.09 1.55
N THR A 45 16.89 0.29 2.32
CA THR A 45 16.97 -1.16 2.12
C THR A 45 15.67 -1.82 2.55
N ALA A 46 15.15 -1.43 3.72
CA ALA A 46 13.83 -1.81 4.19
C ALA A 46 12.73 -1.35 3.22
N ALA A 47 12.80 -0.11 2.72
CA ALA A 47 11.84 0.41 1.73
C ALA A 47 11.83 -0.45 0.44
N ALA A 48 13.00 -0.84 -0.07
CA ALA A 48 13.09 -1.71 -1.24
C ALA A 48 12.54 -3.11 -0.99
N ALA A 49 12.80 -3.69 0.19
CA ALA A 49 12.26 -4.98 0.57
C ALA A 49 10.73 -4.95 0.71
N VAL A 50 10.19 -3.90 1.33
CA VAL A 50 8.74 -3.66 1.43
C VAL A 50 8.11 -3.51 0.07
N LEU A 51 8.68 -2.68 -0.81
CA LEU A 51 8.15 -2.48 -2.16
C LEU A 51 8.13 -3.80 -2.95
N SER A 52 9.22 -4.57 -2.89
CA SER A 52 9.32 -5.88 -3.56
C SER A 52 8.29 -6.88 -3.02
N ARG A 53 8.16 -6.96 -1.69
CA ARG A 53 7.16 -7.82 -1.03
C ARG A 53 5.75 -7.41 -1.41
N GLY A 54 5.41 -6.12 -1.33
CA GLY A 54 4.08 -5.61 -1.67
C GLY A 54 3.70 -5.87 -3.12
N LEU A 55 4.61 -5.64 -4.07
CA LEU A 55 4.38 -5.95 -5.48
C LEU A 55 4.22 -7.45 -5.75
N THR A 56 4.98 -8.29 -5.03
CA THR A 56 4.87 -9.75 -5.13
C THR A 56 3.50 -10.22 -4.62
N LEU A 57 3.06 -9.72 -3.46
CA LEU A 57 1.74 -10.04 -2.90
C LEU A 57 0.60 -9.58 -3.82
N ALA A 58 0.72 -8.38 -4.38
CA ALA A 58 -0.24 -7.86 -5.33
C ALA A 58 -0.33 -8.74 -6.58
N TRP A 59 0.82 -9.17 -7.13
CA TRP A 59 0.83 -10.08 -8.28
C TRP A 59 0.20 -11.43 -7.95
N SER A 60 0.57 -12.07 -6.82
CA SER A 60 -0.02 -13.35 -6.41
C SER A 60 -1.54 -13.28 -6.26
N SER A 61 -2.06 -12.16 -5.74
CA SER A 61 -3.51 -11.91 -5.62
C SER A 61 -4.18 -11.85 -7.00
N VAL A 62 -3.55 -11.13 -7.93
CA VAL A 62 -4.05 -10.93 -9.30
C VAL A 62 -3.97 -12.21 -10.14
N GLU A 63 -2.86 -12.95 -10.06
CA GLU A 63 -2.62 -14.19 -10.78
C GLU A 63 -3.58 -15.32 -10.35
N GLY A 64 -3.94 -15.37 -9.06
CA GLY A 64 -4.93 -16.33 -8.57
C GLY A 64 -6.34 -16.11 -9.13
N HIS A 65 -6.68 -14.86 -9.44
CA HIS A 65 -8.06 -14.43 -9.73
C HIS A 65 -8.17 -13.42 -10.89
N PRO A 66 -7.56 -13.66 -12.07
CA PRO A 66 -7.48 -12.66 -13.14
C PRO A 66 -8.85 -12.22 -13.66
N ALA A 67 -9.84 -13.15 -13.66
CA ALA A 67 -11.21 -12.83 -14.07
C ALA A 67 -11.86 -11.76 -13.19
N HIS A 68 -11.56 -11.70 -11.89
CA HIS A 68 -12.11 -10.70 -10.96
C HIS A 68 -11.64 -9.27 -11.27
N PHE A 69 -10.50 -9.11 -11.92
CA PHE A 69 -9.96 -7.81 -12.32
C PHE A 69 -10.56 -7.31 -13.63
N LEU A 70 -11.26 -8.19 -14.35
CA LEU A 70 -11.85 -7.92 -15.66
C LEU A 70 -13.38 -7.84 -15.57
N SER A 71 -13.98 -8.37 -14.51
CA SER A 71 -15.43 -8.41 -14.32
C SER A 71 -15.94 -7.20 -13.52
N GLY A 72 -16.69 -6.29 -14.13
CA GLY A 72 -17.36 -5.17 -13.45
C GLY A 72 -17.06 -3.82 -14.07
N ASP A 73 -17.77 -2.79 -13.60
CA ASP A 73 -17.84 -1.47 -14.25
C ASP A 73 -16.58 -0.60 -14.06
N SER A 74 -15.70 -0.97 -13.11
CA SER A 74 -14.47 -0.23 -12.85
C SER A 74 -13.35 -0.63 -13.84
N PRO A 75 -12.58 0.32 -14.39
CA PRO A 75 -11.44 0.02 -15.25
C PRO A 75 -10.47 -0.95 -14.58
N VAL A 76 -9.95 -1.92 -15.34
CA VAL A 76 -8.96 -2.92 -14.89
C VAL A 76 -7.76 -2.24 -14.23
N SER A 77 -7.26 -1.17 -14.85
CA SER A 77 -6.15 -0.36 -14.35
C SER A 77 -6.41 0.25 -12.97
N ARG A 78 -7.65 0.68 -12.70
CA ARG A 78 -8.04 1.22 -11.40
C ARG A 78 -8.01 0.14 -10.32
N ARG A 79 -8.62 -1.01 -10.58
CA ARG A 79 -8.62 -2.14 -9.63
C ARG A 79 -7.21 -2.68 -9.36
N LEU A 80 -6.38 -2.77 -10.39
CA LEU A 80 -4.97 -3.16 -10.24
C LEU A 80 -4.19 -2.11 -9.42
N THR A 81 -4.47 -0.83 -9.63
CA THR A 81 -3.86 0.25 -8.83
C THR A 81 -4.25 0.10 -7.37
N GLU A 82 -5.54 -0.04 -7.07
CA GLU A 82 -6.03 -0.22 -5.70
C GLU A 82 -5.40 -1.45 -5.01
N THR A 83 -5.31 -2.59 -5.71
CA THR A 83 -4.65 -3.79 -5.18
C THR A 83 -3.16 -3.58 -4.93
N VAL A 84 -2.44 -2.93 -5.85
CA VAL A 84 -1.00 -2.65 -5.68
C VAL A 84 -0.76 -1.75 -4.48
N TYR A 85 -1.50 -0.64 -4.35
CA TYR A 85 -1.34 0.27 -3.22
C TYR A 85 -1.67 -0.40 -1.88
N ARG A 86 -2.75 -1.20 -1.82
CA ARG A 86 -3.15 -1.94 -0.62
C ARG A 86 -2.04 -2.90 -0.18
N CYS A 87 -1.58 -3.78 -1.06
CA CYS A 87 -0.53 -4.75 -0.70
C CYS A 87 0.80 -4.11 -0.32
N VAL A 88 1.15 -2.96 -0.91
CA VAL A 88 2.36 -2.20 -0.54
C VAL A 88 2.22 -1.57 0.84
N LEU A 89 1.06 -0.98 1.15
CA LEU A 89 0.78 -0.41 2.47
C LEU A 89 0.71 -1.47 3.57
N ASP A 90 0.11 -2.63 3.28
CA ASP A 90 0.08 -3.75 4.22
C ASP A 90 1.51 -4.24 4.52
N ALA A 91 2.34 -4.42 3.49
CA ALA A 91 3.74 -4.80 3.66
C ALA A 91 4.55 -3.76 4.44
N ALA A 92 4.25 -2.46 4.25
CA ALA A 92 4.89 -1.38 4.98
C ALA A 92 4.48 -1.34 6.45
N SER A 93 3.18 -1.50 6.72
CA SER A 93 2.60 -1.54 8.05
C SER A 93 3.13 -2.74 8.86
N ASP A 94 3.22 -3.92 8.24
CA ASP A 94 3.84 -5.11 8.81
C ASP A 94 5.31 -4.86 9.19
N SER A 95 6.06 -4.19 8.30
CA SER A 95 7.47 -3.88 8.57
C SER A 95 7.63 -2.96 9.78
N LEU A 96 6.77 -1.95 9.92
CA LEU A 96 6.78 -1.07 11.09
C LEU A 96 6.40 -1.82 12.37
N ALA A 97 5.40 -2.69 12.31
CA ALA A 97 5.00 -3.52 13.45
C ALA A 97 6.16 -4.42 13.91
N ALA A 98 6.88 -5.03 12.97
CA ALA A 98 8.06 -5.85 13.26
C ALA A 98 9.23 -5.03 13.84
N ASP A 99 9.44 -3.80 13.38
CA ASP A 99 10.44 -2.89 13.94
C ASP A 99 10.10 -2.49 15.38
N ARG A 100 8.83 -2.15 15.66
CA ARG A 100 8.34 -1.83 17.01
C ARG A 100 8.48 -3.02 17.97
N ALA A 101 8.13 -4.22 17.51
CA ALA A 101 8.27 -5.44 18.31
C ALA A 101 9.74 -5.72 18.68
N ARG A 102 10.68 -5.44 17.77
CA ARG A 102 12.12 -5.59 18.03
C ARG A 102 12.64 -4.53 19.01
N ALA A 103 12.18 -3.28 18.89
CA ALA A 103 12.55 -2.20 19.80
C ALA A 103 12.04 -2.41 21.22
N GLY A 104 10.77 -2.84 21.38
CA GLY A 104 10.17 -3.12 22.69
C GLY A 104 10.71 -4.37 23.40
N ALA A 105 11.40 -5.26 22.68
CA ALA A 105 12.03 -6.45 23.25
C ALA A 105 13.45 -6.19 23.81
N ALA A 106 14.00 -4.97 23.66
CA ALA A 106 15.29 -4.60 24.22
C ALA A 106 15.14 -4.25 25.72
N PRO A 107 15.88 -4.91 26.63
CA PRO A 107 15.79 -4.62 28.06
C PRO A 107 16.47 -3.27 28.36
N GLY A 108 15.70 -2.23 28.70
CA GLY A 108 16.26 -0.99 29.26
C GLY A 108 15.59 0.34 28.92
N THR A 109 14.60 0.40 28.02
CA THR A 109 13.95 1.66 27.63
C THR A 109 12.44 1.59 27.89
N ALA A 110 12.07 1.57 29.17
CA ALA A 110 10.67 1.60 29.62
C ALA A 110 10.15 3.03 29.83
N ASP A 111 10.86 4.03 29.34
CA ASP A 111 10.43 5.43 29.36
C ASP A 111 10.87 6.06 28.04
N GLU A 112 9.99 6.86 27.44
CA GLU A 112 10.12 7.51 26.11
C GLU A 112 9.87 6.63 24.88
N ASP A 113 8.60 6.41 24.53
CA ASP A 113 8.20 6.58 23.13
C ASP A 113 6.71 6.95 23.02
N ALA A 114 6.46 8.24 23.22
CA ALA A 114 5.24 8.91 22.82
C ALA A 114 4.99 8.88 21.29
N HIS A 115 5.86 8.21 20.51
CA HIS A 115 5.59 7.77 19.15
C HIS A 115 4.48 6.70 19.05
N SER A 116 3.91 6.28 20.18
CA SER A 116 2.73 5.42 20.33
C SER A 116 1.38 6.16 20.25
N ALA A 117 1.32 7.39 19.71
CA ALA A 117 0.06 8.15 19.62
C ALA A 117 -0.76 7.89 18.33
N LEU A 118 -0.12 7.46 17.25
CA LEU A 118 -0.74 7.26 15.93
C LEU A 118 -0.77 5.78 15.54
N SER A 119 -1.95 5.32 15.14
CA SER A 119 -2.15 4.01 14.55
C SER A 119 -1.53 3.92 13.15
N ALA A 120 -1.22 2.69 12.71
CA ALA A 120 -0.72 2.44 11.36
C ALA A 120 -1.68 2.99 10.29
N LYS A 121 -2.99 2.94 10.56
CA LYS A 121 -4.04 3.45 9.67
C LYS A 121 -3.99 4.97 9.51
N GLU A 122 -3.76 5.71 10.59
CA GLU A 122 -3.66 7.17 10.57
C GLU A 122 -2.39 7.62 9.84
N ILE A 123 -1.27 6.94 10.08
CA ILE A 123 0.00 7.16 9.36
C ILE A 123 -0.17 6.84 7.87
N SER A 124 -0.84 5.73 7.55
CA SER A 124 -1.15 5.34 6.16
C SER A 124 -1.95 6.43 5.43
N LEU A 125 -3.00 6.98 6.06
CA LEU A 125 -3.79 8.03 5.43
C LEU A 125 -2.93 9.28 5.16
N TYR A 126 -2.16 9.73 6.13
CA TYR A 126 -1.26 10.87 5.97
C TYR A 126 -0.26 10.65 4.83
N ILE A 127 0.38 9.49 4.78
CA ILE A 127 1.34 9.15 3.72
C ILE A 127 0.64 9.09 2.36
N MET A 128 -0.53 8.46 2.28
CA MET A 128 -1.27 8.33 1.02
C MET A 128 -1.70 9.68 0.46
N VAL A 129 -2.20 10.58 1.30
CA VAL A 129 -2.63 11.92 0.88
C VAL A 129 -1.45 12.78 0.39
N ASN A 130 -0.24 12.57 0.92
CA ASN A 130 0.93 13.38 0.55
C ASN A 130 1.78 12.78 -0.59
N TYR A 131 1.80 11.45 -0.75
CA TYR A 131 2.74 10.77 -1.64
C TYR A 131 2.10 9.93 -2.74
N SER A 132 0.79 9.63 -2.65
CA SER A 132 0.07 8.93 -3.72
C SER A 132 -0.52 9.91 -4.74
N LEU A 133 -0.85 9.40 -5.93
CA LEU A 133 -1.69 10.13 -6.90
C LEU A 133 -3.18 9.81 -6.74
N LEU A 134 -3.55 9.01 -5.74
CA LEU A 134 -4.95 8.66 -5.52
C LEU A 134 -5.68 9.87 -4.93
N PRO A 135 -6.93 10.13 -5.37
CA PRO A 135 -7.80 11.05 -4.66
C PRO A 135 -7.92 10.67 -3.19
N ARG A 136 -8.13 11.66 -2.31
CA ARG A 136 -8.31 11.44 -0.87
C ARG A 136 -9.43 10.42 -0.58
N SER A 137 -10.56 10.54 -1.28
CA SER A 137 -11.67 9.59 -1.16
C SER A 137 -11.24 8.14 -1.47
N ALA A 138 -10.51 7.92 -2.56
CA ALA A 138 -9.99 6.60 -2.91
C ALA A 138 -8.97 6.08 -1.89
N SER A 139 -8.19 6.98 -1.26
CA SER A 139 -7.29 6.60 -0.16
C SER A 139 -8.04 6.22 1.11
N CYS A 140 -9.15 6.91 1.42
CA CYS A 140 -10.01 6.56 2.54
C CYS A 140 -10.73 5.23 2.30
N ASP A 141 -11.28 5.03 1.11
CA ASP A 141 -11.91 3.77 0.70
C ASP A 141 -10.91 2.60 0.81
N LEU A 142 -9.68 2.80 0.31
CA LEU A 142 -8.63 1.77 0.34
C LEU A 142 -8.24 1.39 1.77
N LEU A 143 -8.31 2.35 2.70
CA LEU A 143 -7.98 2.16 4.10
C LEU A 143 -9.22 1.83 4.94
N ASP A 144 -10.41 1.66 4.39
CA ASP A 144 -11.66 1.51 5.16
C ASP A 144 -11.87 2.63 6.20
N ILE A 145 -11.56 3.88 5.83
CA ILE A 145 -11.77 5.07 6.67
C ILE A 145 -13.12 5.70 6.31
N PRO A 146 -14.04 5.86 7.29
CA PRO A 146 -15.31 6.53 7.01
C PRO A 146 -15.11 8.03 6.77
N GLY A 147 -15.83 8.59 5.80
CA GLY A 147 -15.79 10.01 5.48
C GLY A 147 -14.59 10.42 4.62
N ASP A 148 -14.09 11.63 4.82
CA ASP A 148 -12.94 12.20 4.11
C ASP A 148 -11.62 12.05 4.87
N GLY A 149 -11.67 11.60 6.13
CA GLY A 149 -10.49 11.41 6.98
C GLY A 149 -9.87 12.72 7.50
N ASP A 150 -10.58 13.85 7.43
CA ASP A 150 -10.04 15.16 7.86
C ASP A 150 -9.67 15.16 9.35
N GLU A 151 -10.52 14.61 10.22
CA GLU A 151 -10.24 14.50 11.67
C GLU A 151 -8.95 13.70 11.96
N ILE A 152 -8.71 12.64 11.17
CA ILE A 152 -7.49 11.83 11.29
C ILE A 152 -6.28 12.63 10.86
N LEU A 153 -6.36 13.35 9.72
CA LEU A 153 -5.25 14.15 9.22
C LEU A 153 -4.91 15.32 10.16
N ASP A 154 -5.92 15.96 10.75
CA ASP A 154 -5.73 17.01 11.75
C ASP A 154 -5.01 16.46 12.98
N ARG A 155 -5.44 15.29 13.47
CA ARG A 155 -4.78 14.62 14.59
C ARG A 155 -3.33 14.26 14.27
N VAL A 156 -3.07 13.66 13.11
CA VAL A 156 -1.71 13.30 12.68
C VAL A 156 -0.83 14.55 12.61
N THR A 157 -1.33 15.62 12.01
CA THR A 157 -0.61 16.89 11.89
C THR A 157 -0.28 17.47 13.26
N GLN A 158 -1.22 17.47 14.20
CA GLN A 158 -0.98 17.95 15.57
C GLN A 158 0.10 17.13 16.30
N VAL A 159 0.10 15.81 16.16
CA VAL A 159 1.12 14.94 16.78
C VAL A 159 2.50 15.21 16.16
N LEU A 160 2.60 15.25 14.83
CA LEU A 160 3.86 15.51 14.14
C LEU A 160 4.45 16.89 14.48
N LEU A 161 3.60 17.93 14.59
CA LEU A 161 4.03 19.27 14.99
C LEU A 161 4.54 19.32 16.44
N ARG A 162 3.88 18.59 17.36
CA ARG A 162 4.32 18.50 18.76
C ARG A 162 5.66 17.80 18.89
N ASP A 163 5.87 16.70 18.18
CA ASP A 163 7.14 15.96 18.21
C ASP A 163 8.27 16.81 17.63
N ALA A 164 8.04 17.54 16.53
CA ALA A 164 9.02 18.46 15.96
C ALA A 164 9.43 19.60 16.92
N SER A 165 8.53 20.02 17.81
CA SER A 165 8.81 21.04 18.83
C SER A 165 9.60 20.52 20.03
N ARG A 166 9.55 19.21 20.29
CA ARG A 166 10.30 18.55 21.38
C ARG A 166 11.73 18.18 21.00
N SER A 167 12.00 18.02 19.70
CA SER A 167 13.35 17.71 19.19
C SER A 167 14.25 18.93 19.00
N ARG A 168 13.87 20.12 19.50
CA ARG A 168 14.68 21.34 19.52
C ARG A 168 15.02 21.72 20.95
#